data_AF-A0A1X6NXZ1-F1
#
_entry.id   AF-A0A1X6NXZ1-F1
#
_cell.length_a   1.000
_cell.length_b   1.000
_cell.length_c   1.000
_cell.angle_alpha   90.00
_cell.angle_beta   90.00
_cell.angle_gamma   90.00
#
_symmetry.space_group_name_H-M   'P 1'
#
loop_
_entity.id
_entity.type
_entity.pdbx_description
1 polymer ?
#
loop_
_entity_poly.entity_id
_entity_poly.type
_entity_poly.pdbx_seq_one_letter_code
_entity_poly.pdbx_strand_id
1 'polypeptide(L)'
;MAGRGPPNVGALADAVRRGETWALSRAITLVESTAAAHWPAATELLERVLTFIEALGVALTARGERLAVLAIDPSSPRSGGAILGDKTRMSGLAASPLAYVRPTPSAGALGGVARRTDEAVVLVEAAGYPTVLVESVGVGQSEAAAASVADALVLLVPPAAGDGLQAAKRGLLDLADIVVVHKAAAAPGAGAAAAAATAAARRRGWRPRVVLCDSAVAVAAAGRAPPPSPSPPTPPLPAAAAADAEAVLRPIDVWDAHVLPLWRALSRPPAAALLAHRAASREAWAVAELRERLAAAAAADGPTAAALATLRPRLARGEVTPRVAAARLADVFLGGRPGGGGEAVGSRR
;
A
#
# COMPACT_ATOMS: atom_id res chain seq x y z
N MET A 1 -34.58 -31.63 -18.59
CA MET A 1 -34.29 -31.49 -17.15
C MET A 1 -34.85 -30.15 -16.68
N ALA A 2 -35.98 -30.17 -15.99
CA ALA A 2 -36.57 -28.99 -15.38
C ALA A 2 -35.83 -28.62 -14.07
N GLY A 3 -35.69 -27.32 -13.81
CA GLY A 3 -35.64 -26.78 -12.45
C GLY A 3 -34.30 -26.83 -11.72
N ARG A 4 -33.38 -25.94 -12.06
CA ARG A 4 -32.61 -25.22 -11.03
C ARG A 4 -32.77 -23.74 -11.32
N GLY A 5 -33.26 -22.99 -10.33
CA GLY A 5 -33.28 -21.52 -10.40
C GLY A 5 -31.88 -20.95 -10.66
N PRO A 6 -31.77 -19.64 -10.93
CA PRO A 6 -30.47 -19.01 -11.14
C PRO A 6 -29.50 -19.39 -10.00
N PRO A 7 -28.23 -19.70 -10.31
CA PRO A 7 -27.28 -20.15 -9.30
C PRO A 7 -27.23 -19.12 -8.17
N ASN A 8 -27.25 -19.59 -6.90
CA ASN A 8 -27.07 -18.70 -5.76
C ASN A 8 -25.61 -18.23 -5.76
N VAL A 9 -25.40 -17.05 -6.37
CA VAL A 9 -24.09 -16.46 -6.60
C VAL A 9 -23.38 -16.14 -5.29
N GLY A 10 -24.10 -15.72 -4.25
CA GLY A 10 -23.56 -15.48 -2.92
C GLY A 10 -22.96 -16.74 -2.29
N ALA A 11 -23.73 -17.83 -2.25
CA ALA A 11 -23.27 -19.11 -1.72
C ALA A 11 -22.09 -19.70 -2.53
N LEU A 12 -22.12 -19.52 -3.85
CA LEU A 12 -21.05 -19.95 -4.74
C LEU A 12 -19.76 -19.17 -4.49
N ALA A 13 -19.84 -17.84 -4.34
CA ALA A 13 -18.68 -17.00 -4.02
C ALA A 13 -18.07 -17.37 -2.66
N ASP A 14 -18.89 -17.61 -1.65
CA ASP A 14 -18.41 -17.99 -0.31
C ASP A 14 -17.72 -19.36 -0.32
N ALA A 15 -18.25 -20.33 -1.06
CA ALA A 15 -17.62 -21.64 -1.22
C ALA A 15 -16.30 -21.55 -2.02
N VAL A 16 -16.22 -20.70 -3.05
CA VAL A 16 -14.96 -20.41 -3.76
C VAL A 16 -13.92 -19.81 -2.82
N ARG A 17 -14.30 -18.83 -1.99
CA ARG A 17 -13.38 -18.21 -1.01
C ARG A 17 -12.90 -19.18 0.07
N ARG A 18 -13.69 -20.22 0.39
CA ARG A 18 -13.28 -21.31 1.28
C ARG A 18 -12.39 -22.37 0.61
N GLY A 19 -12.08 -22.21 -0.69
CA GLY A 19 -11.24 -23.13 -1.42
C GLY A 19 -11.95 -24.43 -1.84
N GLU A 20 -13.28 -24.45 -1.87
CA GLU A 20 -14.04 -25.64 -2.24
C GLU A 20 -13.95 -25.90 -3.76
N THR A 21 -13.33 -27.02 -4.16
CA THR A 21 -13.03 -27.34 -5.57
C THR A 21 -14.27 -27.50 -6.45
N TRP A 22 -15.39 -27.98 -5.90
CA TRP A 22 -16.66 -28.06 -6.62
C TRP A 22 -17.24 -26.67 -6.94
N ALA A 23 -17.07 -25.73 -6.00
CA ALA A 23 -17.54 -24.35 -6.16
C ALA A 23 -16.66 -23.61 -7.16
N LEU A 24 -15.33 -23.81 -7.10
CA LEU A 24 -14.39 -23.30 -8.10
C LEU A 24 -14.73 -23.81 -9.51
N SER A 25 -14.99 -25.10 -9.67
CA SER A 25 -15.36 -25.68 -10.97
C SER A 25 -16.66 -25.06 -11.51
N ARG A 26 -17.68 -24.92 -10.66
CA ARG A 26 -18.95 -24.28 -11.06
C ARG A 26 -18.81 -22.78 -11.34
N ALA A 27 -17.93 -22.09 -10.62
CA ALA A 27 -17.61 -20.70 -10.85
C ALA A 27 -16.94 -20.50 -12.21
N ILE A 28 -15.95 -21.32 -12.54
CA ILE A 28 -15.26 -21.31 -13.84
C ILE A 28 -16.26 -21.61 -14.96
N THR A 29 -17.10 -22.64 -14.83
CA THR A 29 -18.15 -22.94 -15.82
C THR A 29 -19.13 -21.77 -16.00
N LEU A 30 -19.47 -21.05 -14.93
CA LEU A 30 -20.34 -19.88 -15.02
C LEU A 30 -19.67 -18.72 -15.76
N VAL A 31 -18.37 -18.50 -15.52
CA VAL A 31 -17.56 -17.43 -16.15
C VAL A 31 -17.23 -17.74 -17.62
N GLU A 32 -16.96 -19.00 -17.97
CA GLU A 32 -16.66 -19.43 -19.35
C GLU A 32 -17.90 -19.53 -20.24
N SER A 33 -19.08 -19.49 -19.65
CA SER A 33 -20.33 -19.60 -20.39
C SER A 33 -20.52 -18.45 -21.38
N THR A 34 -20.77 -18.78 -22.64
CA THR A 34 -21.13 -17.83 -23.70
C THR A 34 -22.61 -17.42 -23.70
N ALA A 35 -23.45 -18.06 -22.87
CA ALA A 35 -24.87 -17.72 -22.79
C ALA A 35 -25.10 -16.34 -22.15
N ALA A 36 -25.81 -15.45 -22.84
CA ALA A 36 -26.11 -14.09 -22.36
C ALA A 36 -26.85 -14.05 -21.01
N ALA A 37 -27.64 -15.08 -20.69
CA ALA A 37 -28.35 -15.18 -19.42
C ALA A 37 -27.41 -15.41 -18.21
N HIS A 38 -26.19 -15.91 -18.43
CA HIS A 38 -25.22 -16.17 -17.36
C HIS A 38 -24.34 -14.96 -17.06
N TRP A 39 -24.25 -13.99 -17.97
CA TRP A 39 -23.40 -12.79 -17.83
C TRP A 39 -23.63 -12.05 -16.51
N PRO A 40 -24.87 -11.71 -16.11
CA PRO A 40 -25.10 -11.02 -14.84
C PRO A 40 -24.62 -11.81 -13.62
N ALA A 41 -24.86 -13.12 -13.60
CA ALA A 41 -24.48 -13.99 -12.49
C ALA A 41 -22.97 -14.26 -12.44
N ALA A 42 -22.30 -14.35 -13.60
CA ALA A 42 -20.85 -14.46 -13.71
C ALA A 42 -20.15 -13.18 -13.25
N THR A 43 -20.66 -12.02 -13.67
CA THR A 43 -20.18 -10.70 -13.22
C THR A 43 -20.35 -10.54 -11.72
N GLU A 44 -21.54 -10.83 -11.19
CA GLU A 44 -21.81 -10.75 -9.74
C GLU A 44 -20.91 -11.74 -8.95
N LEU A 45 -20.67 -12.94 -9.49
CA LEU A 45 -19.79 -13.92 -8.86
C LEU A 45 -18.36 -13.41 -8.79
N LEU A 46 -17.83 -12.92 -9.91
CA LEU A 46 -16.50 -12.33 -9.95
C LEU A 46 -16.45 -11.16 -8.97
N GLU A 47 -17.31 -10.16 -9.07
CA GLU A 47 -17.39 -9.01 -8.16
C GLU A 47 -17.38 -9.39 -6.66
N ARG A 48 -18.02 -10.51 -6.29
CA ARG A 48 -17.92 -11.06 -4.94
C ARG A 48 -16.54 -11.64 -4.65
N VAL A 49 -15.93 -12.42 -5.54
CA VAL A 49 -14.61 -13.02 -5.26
C VAL A 49 -13.45 -12.00 -5.41
N LEU A 50 -13.65 -10.93 -6.19
CA LEU A 50 -12.65 -9.91 -6.52
C LEU A 50 -12.18 -9.11 -5.29
N THR A 51 -10.89 -8.72 -5.31
CA THR A 51 -10.30 -7.79 -4.34
C THR A 51 -10.78 -6.36 -4.61
N PHE A 52 -10.62 -5.46 -3.63
CA PHE A 52 -10.96 -4.05 -3.80
C PHE A 52 -10.21 -3.41 -4.99
N ILE A 53 -8.91 -3.69 -5.12
CA ILE A 53 -8.06 -3.14 -6.18
C ILE A 53 -8.44 -3.69 -7.55
N GLU A 54 -8.75 -4.98 -7.66
CA GLU A 54 -9.20 -5.52 -8.95
C GLU A 54 -10.54 -4.92 -9.38
N ALA A 55 -11.53 -4.87 -8.49
CA ALA A 55 -12.84 -4.28 -8.78
C ALA A 55 -12.74 -2.78 -9.13
N LEU A 56 -11.92 -2.03 -8.40
CA LEU A 56 -11.64 -0.62 -8.71
C LEU A 56 -10.94 -0.48 -10.06
N GLY A 57 -9.88 -1.25 -10.30
CA GLY A 57 -9.08 -1.15 -11.51
C GLY A 57 -9.87 -1.54 -12.77
N VAL A 58 -10.70 -2.59 -12.69
CA VAL A 58 -11.61 -2.96 -13.78
C VAL A 58 -12.59 -1.83 -14.06
N ALA A 59 -13.18 -1.22 -13.03
CA ALA A 59 -14.10 -0.10 -13.21
C ALA A 59 -13.44 1.15 -13.82
N LEU A 60 -12.21 1.47 -13.41
CA LEU A 60 -11.44 2.60 -13.96
C LEU A 60 -11.03 2.33 -15.43
N THR A 61 -10.52 1.14 -15.73
CA THR A 61 -10.15 0.79 -17.11
C THR A 61 -11.38 0.72 -18.03
N ALA A 62 -12.54 0.29 -17.54
CA ALA A 62 -13.81 0.36 -18.27
C ALA A 62 -14.24 1.81 -18.61
N ARG A 63 -13.78 2.81 -17.85
CA ARG A 63 -13.94 4.24 -18.17
C ARG A 63 -12.90 4.77 -19.16
N GLY A 64 -12.01 3.92 -19.66
CA GLY A 64 -10.89 4.31 -20.52
C GLY A 64 -9.70 4.88 -19.76
N GLU A 65 -9.68 4.81 -18.42
CA GLU A 65 -8.58 5.33 -17.62
C GLU A 65 -7.40 4.34 -17.60
N ARG A 66 -6.19 4.88 -17.66
CA ARG A 66 -4.96 4.09 -17.52
C ARG A 66 -4.52 4.07 -16.06
N LEU A 67 -4.14 2.90 -15.56
CA LEU A 67 -3.63 2.78 -14.19
C LEU A 67 -2.50 1.74 -14.06
N ALA A 68 -1.62 1.96 -13.09
CA ALA A 68 -0.61 0.98 -12.70
C ALA A 68 -0.90 0.45 -11.29
N VAL A 69 -0.65 -0.83 -11.04
CA VAL A 69 -0.67 -1.44 -9.71
C VAL A 69 0.72 -1.95 -9.38
N LEU A 70 1.30 -1.39 -8.32
CA LEU A 70 2.59 -1.80 -7.76
C LEU A 70 2.34 -2.55 -6.45
N ALA A 71 2.47 -3.86 -6.48
CA ALA A 71 2.25 -4.70 -5.32
C ALA A 71 3.56 -4.96 -4.56
N ILE A 72 3.68 -4.40 -3.36
CA ILE A 72 4.80 -4.64 -2.45
C ILE A 72 4.61 -6.01 -1.79
N ASP A 73 5.41 -6.97 -2.21
CA ASP A 73 5.31 -8.38 -1.82
C ASP A 73 6.57 -8.80 -1.05
N PRO A 74 6.45 -9.54 0.08
CA PRO A 74 7.62 -10.13 0.73
C PRO A 74 8.53 -10.86 -0.26
N SER A 75 9.83 -10.71 -0.07
CA SER A 75 10.84 -11.33 -0.94
C SER A 75 11.03 -12.81 -0.63
N SER A 76 11.07 -13.63 -1.69
CA SER A 76 11.40 -15.05 -1.61
C SER A 76 12.83 -15.24 -1.13
N PRO A 77 13.08 -16.01 -0.05
CA PRO A 77 14.43 -16.31 0.42
C PRO A 77 15.26 -17.09 -0.60
N ARG A 78 14.61 -17.77 -1.57
CA ARG A 78 15.26 -18.64 -2.55
C ARG A 78 15.54 -17.98 -3.90
N SER A 79 14.67 -17.08 -4.35
CA SER A 79 14.78 -16.45 -5.67
C SER A 79 15.00 -14.94 -5.63
N GLY A 80 14.89 -14.30 -4.46
CA GLY A 80 14.99 -12.85 -4.30
C GLY A 80 13.84 -12.05 -4.93
N GLY A 81 12.91 -12.72 -5.62
CA GLY A 81 11.72 -12.11 -6.24
C GLY A 81 10.49 -12.13 -5.33
N ALA A 82 9.41 -11.52 -5.80
CA ALA A 82 8.10 -11.50 -5.13
C ALA A 82 7.53 -12.93 -4.94
N ILE A 83 6.95 -13.23 -3.76
CA ILE A 83 6.46 -14.58 -3.38
C ILE A 83 5.05 -14.87 -3.92
N LEU A 84 4.13 -13.92 -3.79
CA LEU A 84 2.69 -14.08 -4.00
C LEU A 84 2.22 -13.73 -5.41
N GLY A 85 3.11 -13.23 -6.27
CA GLY A 85 2.89 -13.20 -7.73
C GLY A 85 1.53 -12.63 -8.11
N ASP A 86 1.32 -11.35 -7.79
CA ASP A 86 0.00 -10.70 -7.73
C ASP A 86 -0.82 -10.67 -9.02
N LYS A 87 -0.22 -11.01 -10.16
CA LYS A 87 -0.92 -11.17 -11.44
C LYS A 87 -2.00 -12.27 -11.41
N THR A 88 -1.87 -13.25 -10.54
CA THR A 88 -2.85 -14.34 -10.40
C THR A 88 -4.11 -13.93 -9.64
N ARG A 89 -4.01 -12.92 -8.74
CA ARG A 89 -5.14 -12.38 -7.95
C ARG A 89 -5.84 -11.19 -8.61
N MET A 90 -5.30 -10.67 -9.71
CA MET A 90 -5.81 -9.51 -10.45
C MET A 90 -5.91 -9.84 -11.94
N SER A 91 -6.49 -10.98 -12.29
CA SER A 91 -6.44 -11.52 -13.66
C SER A 91 -7.22 -10.68 -14.67
N GLY A 92 -8.37 -10.14 -14.28
CA GLY A 92 -9.17 -9.25 -15.13
C GLY A 92 -8.44 -7.93 -15.40
N LEU A 93 -7.80 -7.39 -14.36
CA LEU A 93 -7.01 -6.17 -14.49
C LEU A 93 -5.72 -6.41 -15.29
N ALA A 94 -5.03 -7.52 -15.06
CA ALA A 94 -3.81 -7.89 -15.78
C ALA A 94 -4.03 -8.16 -17.27
N ALA A 95 -5.25 -8.51 -17.68
CA ALA A 95 -5.64 -8.68 -19.07
C ALA A 95 -5.96 -7.35 -19.78
N SER A 96 -6.20 -6.26 -19.05
CA SER A 96 -6.54 -4.97 -19.63
C SER A 96 -5.31 -4.27 -20.23
N PRO A 97 -5.35 -3.82 -21.49
CA PRO A 97 -4.24 -3.06 -22.09
C PRO A 97 -4.06 -1.67 -21.46
N LEU A 98 -5.05 -1.21 -20.70
CA LEU A 98 -5.00 0.07 -19.97
C LEU A 98 -4.38 -0.06 -18.57
N ALA A 99 -4.10 -1.29 -18.12
CA ALA A 99 -3.52 -1.54 -16.81
C ALA A 99 -2.09 -2.10 -16.89
N TYR A 100 -1.27 -1.75 -15.91
CA TYR A 100 0.05 -2.34 -15.71
C TYR A 100 0.17 -2.88 -14.28
N VAL A 101 0.24 -4.20 -14.12
CA VAL A 101 0.34 -4.84 -12.80
C VAL A 101 1.74 -5.43 -12.61
N ARG A 102 2.46 -4.95 -11.58
CA ARG A 102 3.82 -5.39 -11.26
C ARG A 102 3.96 -5.72 -9.78
N PRO A 103 4.33 -6.97 -9.45
CA PRO A 103 4.88 -7.29 -8.14
C PRO A 103 6.27 -6.67 -7.98
N THR A 104 6.49 -5.99 -6.86
CA THR A 104 7.75 -5.36 -6.47
C THR A 104 8.27 -6.09 -5.23
N PRO A 105 9.45 -6.74 -5.30
CA PRO A 105 9.99 -7.47 -4.16
C PRO A 105 10.38 -6.51 -3.04
N SER A 106 10.10 -6.89 -1.79
CA SER A 106 10.46 -6.16 -0.59
C SER A 106 11.97 -6.19 -0.23
N ALA A 107 12.89 -6.42 -1.18
CA ALA A 107 14.24 -6.91 -0.89
C ALA A 107 15.03 -6.02 0.10
N GLY A 108 15.45 -6.57 1.25
CA GLY A 108 16.33 -5.89 2.22
C GLY A 108 15.62 -5.09 3.32
N ALA A 109 16.36 -4.18 3.97
CA ALA A 109 15.83 -3.36 5.07
C ALA A 109 14.62 -2.52 4.61
N LEU A 110 13.67 -2.26 5.52
CA LEU A 110 12.37 -1.63 5.24
C LEU A 110 12.45 -0.32 4.42
N GLY A 111 13.50 0.47 4.60
CA GLY A 111 13.73 1.69 3.82
C GLY A 111 14.01 1.46 2.33
N GLY A 112 14.59 0.31 1.96
CA GLY A 112 14.88 -0.04 0.57
C GLY A 112 13.64 -0.39 -0.25
N VAL A 113 12.53 -0.75 0.41
CA VAL A 113 11.27 -1.09 -0.26
C VAL A 113 10.50 0.16 -0.67
N ALA A 114 10.35 1.12 0.26
CA ALA A 114 9.70 2.40 -0.03
C ALA A 114 10.41 3.13 -1.17
N ARG A 115 11.75 3.23 -1.09
CA ARG A 115 12.60 3.86 -2.13
C ARG A 115 12.41 3.25 -3.51
N ARG A 116 12.56 1.93 -3.64
CA ARG A 116 12.40 1.26 -4.94
C ARG A 116 10.97 1.36 -5.47
N THR A 117 9.99 1.47 -4.58
CA THR A 117 8.60 1.70 -4.98
C THR A 117 8.40 3.13 -5.50
N ASP A 118 8.95 4.16 -4.86
CA ASP A 118 8.93 5.54 -5.37
C ASP A 118 9.61 5.66 -6.74
N GLU A 119 10.78 5.03 -6.93
CA GLU A 119 11.44 4.98 -8.23
C GLU A 119 10.58 4.27 -9.30
N ALA A 120 9.91 3.18 -8.92
CA ALA A 120 8.97 2.49 -9.80
C ALA A 120 7.74 3.35 -10.13
N VAL A 121 7.22 4.14 -9.18
CA VAL A 121 6.16 5.12 -9.39
C VAL A 121 6.59 6.14 -10.46
N VAL A 122 7.79 6.72 -10.34
CA VAL A 122 8.33 7.67 -11.34
C VAL A 122 8.37 7.05 -12.74
N LEU A 123 8.78 5.78 -12.86
CA LEU A 123 8.83 5.09 -14.15
C LEU A 123 7.44 4.84 -14.75
N VAL A 124 6.45 4.45 -13.95
CA VAL A 124 5.08 4.23 -14.47
C VAL A 124 4.37 5.55 -14.79
N GLU A 125 4.61 6.60 -14.00
CA GLU A 125 4.14 7.96 -14.31
C GLU A 125 4.74 8.44 -15.65
N ALA A 126 6.06 8.26 -15.86
CA ALA A 126 6.72 8.58 -17.12
C ALA A 126 6.23 7.75 -18.31
N ALA A 127 5.76 6.52 -18.07
CA ALA A 127 5.10 5.66 -19.07
C ALA A 127 3.62 6.07 -19.35
N GLY A 128 3.16 7.17 -18.73
CA GLY A 128 1.85 7.76 -18.95
C GLY A 128 0.71 7.10 -18.20
N TYR A 129 0.98 6.44 -17.07
CA TYR A 129 -0.05 5.95 -16.15
C TYR A 129 -0.35 7.04 -15.10
N PRO A 130 -1.45 7.80 -15.22
CA PRO A 130 -1.75 8.91 -14.32
C PRO A 130 -2.20 8.46 -12.93
N THR A 131 -2.73 7.23 -12.83
CA THR A 131 -3.19 6.63 -11.58
C THR A 131 -2.26 5.49 -11.21
N VAL A 132 -1.65 5.55 -10.03
CA VAL A 132 -0.79 4.49 -9.51
C VAL A 132 -1.35 4.00 -8.17
N LEU A 133 -1.73 2.72 -8.12
CA LEU A 133 -2.17 2.05 -6.90
C LEU A 133 -0.99 1.27 -6.32
N VAL A 134 -0.59 1.59 -5.09
CA VAL A 134 0.45 0.85 -4.37
C VAL A 134 -0.23 -0.06 -3.34
N GLU A 135 -0.13 -1.37 -3.53
CA GLU A 135 -0.70 -2.37 -2.62
C GLU A 135 0.39 -2.93 -1.72
N SER A 136 0.16 -2.99 -0.41
CA SER A 136 0.98 -3.83 0.49
C SER A 136 0.37 -5.22 0.59
N VAL A 137 1.11 -6.25 0.18
CA VAL A 137 0.71 -7.65 0.38
C VAL A 137 1.12 -8.07 1.79
N GLY A 138 0.14 -8.51 2.59
CA GLY A 138 0.24 -8.62 4.05
C GLY A 138 1.36 -9.54 4.60
N VAL A 139 1.56 -9.38 5.92
CA VAL A 139 2.64 -9.81 6.84
C VAL A 139 3.96 -9.04 6.71
N GLY A 140 4.03 -7.85 7.32
CA GLY A 140 5.30 -7.12 7.42
C GLY A 140 5.19 -5.73 8.03
N GLN A 141 6.22 -4.93 7.76
CA GLN A 141 6.28 -3.49 8.00
C GLN A 141 6.25 -2.75 6.63
N SER A 142 5.68 -3.39 5.60
CA SER A 142 5.56 -2.88 4.22
C SER A 142 4.49 -1.79 4.12
N GLU A 143 3.62 -1.68 5.13
CA GLU A 143 2.52 -0.74 5.17
C GLU A 143 3.00 0.69 5.48
N ALA A 144 4.04 0.84 6.31
CA ALA A 144 4.71 2.14 6.51
C ALA A 144 5.46 2.59 5.24
N ALA A 145 6.00 1.63 4.48
CA ALA A 145 6.60 1.92 3.18
C ALA A 145 5.54 2.38 2.17
N ALA A 146 4.40 1.69 2.08
CA ALA A 146 3.28 2.13 1.22
C ALA A 146 2.77 3.53 1.62
N ALA A 147 2.62 3.79 2.92
CA ALA A 147 2.16 5.08 3.44
C ALA A 147 3.10 6.26 3.13
N SER A 148 4.40 6.02 2.97
CA SER A 148 5.38 7.09 2.69
C SER A 148 5.54 7.41 1.20
N VAL A 149 5.02 6.55 0.32
CA VAL A 149 5.06 6.71 -1.15
C VAL A 149 3.74 7.23 -1.71
N ALA A 150 2.61 6.94 -1.05
CA ALA A 150 1.28 7.27 -1.55
C ALA A 150 0.81 8.69 -1.17
N ASP A 151 0.01 9.30 -2.06
CA ASP A 151 -0.62 10.61 -1.80
C ASP A 151 -1.82 10.55 -0.86
N ALA A 152 -2.48 9.39 -0.84
CA ALA A 152 -3.63 9.11 0.01
C ALA A 152 -3.57 7.65 0.43
N LEU A 153 -3.71 7.39 1.73
CA LEU A 153 -3.67 6.04 2.28
C LEU A 153 -5.08 5.51 2.54
N VAL A 154 -5.45 4.44 1.82
CA VAL A 154 -6.71 3.73 2.01
C VAL A 154 -6.47 2.45 2.80
N LEU A 155 -7.03 2.37 4.00
CA LEU A 155 -6.95 1.18 4.85
C LEU A 155 -8.18 0.31 4.69
N LEU A 156 -8.01 -0.88 4.10
CA LEU A 156 -9.06 -1.89 4.05
C LEU A 156 -9.15 -2.65 5.38
N VAL A 157 -10.35 -2.74 5.94
CA VAL A 157 -10.65 -3.42 7.20
C VAL A 157 -11.76 -4.44 6.96
N PRO A 158 -11.62 -5.71 7.42
CA PRO A 158 -12.71 -6.67 7.30
C PRO A 158 -13.84 -6.36 8.30
N PRO A 159 -15.09 -6.78 8.04
CA PRO A 159 -16.24 -6.49 8.91
C PRO A 159 -16.09 -7.12 10.30
N ALA A 160 -15.43 -8.28 10.37
CA ALA A 160 -15.17 -9.01 11.60
C ALA A 160 -14.05 -8.41 12.47
N ALA A 161 -13.44 -7.28 12.07
CA ALA A 161 -12.34 -6.68 12.82
C ALA A 161 -12.76 -6.22 14.22
N GLY A 162 -14.02 -5.78 14.40
CA GLY A 162 -14.61 -5.44 15.70
C GLY A 162 -13.70 -4.61 16.61
N ASP A 163 -13.65 -4.96 17.89
CA ASP A 163 -12.77 -4.34 18.90
C ASP A 163 -11.29 -4.71 18.72
N GLY A 164 -10.99 -5.80 18.00
CA GLY A 164 -9.64 -6.26 17.68
C GLY A 164 -8.91 -5.40 16.64
N LEU A 165 -9.63 -4.51 15.95
CA LEU A 165 -9.08 -3.59 14.95
C LEU A 165 -7.92 -2.75 15.50
N GLN A 166 -8.03 -2.32 16.77
CA GLN A 166 -6.98 -1.56 17.45
C GLN A 166 -5.73 -2.38 17.75
N ALA A 167 -5.86 -3.67 18.04
CA ALA A 167 -4.75 -4.56 18.35
C ALA A 167 -4.00 -5.01 17.08
N ALA A 168 -4.73 -5.28 15.99
CA ALA A 168 -4.16 -5.83 14.75
C ALA A 168 -3.50 -4.78 13.85
N LYS A 169 -3.89 -3.50 13.93
CA LYS A 169 -3.44 -2.42 13.03
C LYS A 169 -3.00 -1.16 13.78
N ARG A 170 -2.39 -1.34 14.95
CA ARG A 170 -1.85 -0.26 15.77
C ARG A 170 -0.77 0.51 14.97
N GLY A 171 -0.97 1.81 14.77
CA GLY A 171 -0.07 2.68 14.00
C GLY A 171 -0.51 2.90 12.54
N LEU A 172 -1.05 1.89 11.85
CA LEU A 172 -1.57 2.07 10.47
C LEU A 172 -2.90 2.78 10.42
N LEU A 173 -3.74 2.52 11.42
CA LEU A 173 -4.94 3.33 11.58
C LEU A 173 -4.55 4.80 11.64
N ASP A 174 -3.51 5.20 12.38
CA ASP A 174 -3.14 6.62 12.54
C ASP A 174 -2.65 7.30 11.26
N LEU A 175 -2.28 6.53 10.24
CA LEU A 175 -1.77 7.03 8.97
C LEU A 175 -2.85 7.08 7.87
N ALA A 176 -4.02 6.46 8.06
CA ALA A 176 -4.92 6.09 6.97
C ALA A 176 -5.99 7.15 6.66
N ASP A 177 -5.81 8.02 5.67
CA ASP A 177 -6.79 9.07 5.32
C ASP A 177 -8.24 8.58 5.16
N ILE A 178 -8.40 7.36 4.63
CA ILE A 178 -9.68 6.71 4.43
C ILE A 178 -9.62 5.29 4.99
N VAL A 179 -10.61 4.92 5.80
CA VAL A 179 -10.81 3.56 6.27
C VAL A 179 -12.03 2.96 5.57
N VAL A 180 -11.82 1.87 4.85
CA VAL A 180 -12.86 1.16 4.13
C VAL A 180 -13.13 -0.15 4.85
N VAL A 181 -14.32 -0.28 5.44
CA VAL A 181 -14.81 -1.58 5.92
C VAL A 181 -15.29 -2.35 4.70
N HIS A 182 -14.42 -3.22 4.18
CA HIS A 182 -14.66 -3.97 2.94
C HIS A 182 -15.45 -5.25 3.22
N LYS A 183 -16.20 -5.73 2.22
CA LYS A 183 -17.12 -6.89 2.31
C LYS A 183 -18.31 -6.64 3.25
N ALA A 184 -18.81 -5.40 3.29
CA ALA A 184 -19.81 -4.97 4.24
C ALA A 184 -21.27 -5.35 3.87
N ALA A 185 -21.57 -5.80 2.65
CA ALA A 185 -22.96 -5.93 2.18
C ALA A 185 -23.75 -7.06 2.85
N ALA A 186 -23.08 -8.15 3.26
CA ALA A 186 -23.73 -9.33 3.85
C ALA A 186 -23.13 -9.75 5.20
N ALA A 187 -22.18 -8.97 5.74
CA ALA A 187 -21.39 -9.39 6.89
C ALA A 187 -21.89 -8.76 8.20
N PRO A 188 -22.27 -9.58 9.20
CA PRO A 188 -22.49 -9.11 10.56
C PRO A 188 -21.24 -8.39 11.08
N GLY A 189 -21.41 -7.26 11.76
CA GLY A 189 -20.32 -6.51 12.38
C GLY A 189 -19.70 -5.39 11.54
N ALA A 190 -20.11 -5.19 10.28
CA ALA A 190 -19.61 -4.08 9.45
C ALA A 190 -19.81 -2.70 10.11
N GLY A 191 -21.01 -2.44 10.65
CA GLY A 191 -21.31 -1.21 11.39
C GLY A 191 -20.48 -1.08 12.68
N ALA A 192 -20.25 -2.18 13.40
CA ALA A 192 -19.42 -2.18 14.60
C ALA A 192 -17.95 -1.88 14.27
N ALA A 193 -17.40 -2.48 13.21
CA ALA A 193 -16.05 -2.18 12.73
C ALA A 193 -15.89 -0.71 12.30
N ALA A 194 -16.89 -0.14 11.62
CA ALA A 194 -16.90 1.27 11.25
C ALA A 194 -16.95 2.20 12.48
N ALA A 195 -17.79 1.87 13.47
CA ALA A 195 -17.86 2.59 14.73
C ALA A 195 -16.55 2.51 15.50
N ALA A 196 -15.93 1.33 15.58
CA ALA A 196 -14.64 1.12 16.23
C ALA A 196 -13.52 1.93 15.55
N ALA A 197 -13.44 1.93 14.21
CA ALA A 197 -12.50 2.74 13.44
C ALA A 197 -12.68 4.24 13.68
N THR A 198 -13.94 4.69 13.74
CA THR A 198 -14.27 6.09 14.01
C THR A 198 -13.89 6.51 15.43
N ALA A 199 -14.21 5.68 16.43
CA ALA A 199 -13.90 5.94 17.82
C ALA A 199 -12.39 5.96 18.09
N ALA A 200 -11.68 5.01 17.48
CA ALA A 200 -10.22 4.93 17.46
C ALA A 200 -9.56 6.22 17.02
N ALA A 201 -9.99 6.76 15.88
CA ALA A 201 -9.43 7.97 15.31
C ALA A 201 -9.67 9.19 16.23
N ARG A 202 -10.91 9.35 16.71
CA ARG A 202 -11.30 10.47 17.59
C ARG A 202 -10.43 10.57 18.85
N ARG A 203 -10.08 9.45 19.47
CA ARG A 203 -9.24 9.42 20.68
C ARG A 203 -7.83 9.98 20.45
N ARG A 204 -7.37 10.04 19.20
CA ARG A 204 -6.03 10.50 18.82
C ARG A 204 -6.01 11.87 18.14
N GLY A 205 -7.14 12.58 18.12
CA GLY A 205 -7.23 13.91 17.51
C GLY A 205 -7.19 13.90 15.97
N TRP A 206 -7.35 12.73 15.36
CA TRP A 206 -7.33 12.53 13.92
C TRP A 206 -8.68 11.97 13.44
N ARG A 207 -9.11 12.23 12.21
CA ARG A 207 -10.45 11.87 11.72
C ARG A 207 -10.42 11.42 10.26
N PRO A 208 -10.15 10.13 9.99
CA PRO A 208 -10.26 9.58 8.65
C PRO A 208 -11.72 9.50 8.24
N ARG A 209 -11.94 9.44 6.92
CA ARG A 209 -13.25 9.09 6.38
C ARG A 209 -13.45 7.58 6.53
N VAL A 210 -14.45 7.16 7.29
CA VAL A 210 -14.79 5.74 7.45
C VAL A 210 -16.01 5.42 6.59
N VAL A 211 -15.90 4.41 5.71
CA VAL A 211 -16.96 4.04 4.77
C VAL A 211 -17.17 2.53 4.74
N LEU A 212 -18.41 2.10 4.47
CA LEU A 212 -18.73 0.72 4.19
C LEU A 212 -18.60 0.47 2.69
N CYS A 213 -17.95 -0.64 2.31
CA CYS A 213 -17.76 -0.99 0.91
C CYS A 213 -17.92 -2.48 0.69
N ASP A 214 -18.47 -2.85 -0.46
CA ASP A 214 -18.43 -4.22 -0.94
C ASP A 214 -18.17 -4.23 -2.44
N SER A 215 -17.27 -5.12 -2.87
CA SER A 215 -16.98 -5.30 -4.30
C SER A 215 -18.16 -5.93 -5.04
N ALA A 216 -19.07 -6.59 -4.31
CA ALA A 216 -20.22 -7.32 -4.82
C ALA A 216 -21.48 -6.49 -5.11
N VAL A 217 -21.48 -5.18 -4.82
CA VAL A 217 -22.68 -4.36 -5.03
C VAL A 217 -22.85 -4.12 -6.53
N ALA A 218 -23.87 -4.76 -7.12
CA ALA A 218 -24.13 -4.75 -8.56
C ALA A 218 -24.16 -3.32 -9.13
N VAL A 219 -23.58 -3.17 -10.32
CA VAL A 219 -23.76 -1.98 -11.16
C VAL A 219 -25.23 -1.94 -11.58
N ALA A 220 -26.05 -1.14 -10.90
CA ALA A 220 -27.22 -0.59 -11.59
C ALA A 220 -26.67 0.14 -12.81
N ALA A 221 -27.00 -0.34 -14.01
CA ALA A 221 -26.64 0.27 -15.28
C ALA A 221 -27.32 1.65 -15.39
N ALA A 222 -26.85 2.61 -14.61
CA ALA A 222 -27.17 3.99 -14.81
C ALA A 222 -26.30 4.42 -15.98
N GLY A 223 -26.93 4.55 -17.15
CA GLY A 223 -26.40 5.42 -18.20
C GLY A 223 -26.10 6.76 -17.56
N ARG A 224 -24.82 7.04 -17.31
CA ARG A 224 -24.37 8.33 -16.79
C ARG A 224 -23.88 9.15 -17.96
N ALA A 225 -24.49 10.32 -18.10
CA ALA A 225 -24.05 11.38 -18.97
C ALA A 225 -22.56 11.73 -18.71
N PRO A 226 -21.84 12.24 -19.73
CA PRO A 226 -20.47 12.72 -19.57
C PRO A 226 -20.38 13.71 -18.39
N PRO A 227 -19.21 13.79 -17.72
CA PRO A 227 -19.05 14.68 -16.57
C PRO A 227 -19.40 16.11 -16.97
N PRO A 228 -20.18 16.85 -16.13
CA PRO A 228 -20.48 18.24 -16.42
C PRO A 228 -19.19 19.07 -16.41
N SER A 229 -19.16 20.12 -17.26
CA SER A 229 -18.08 21.10 -17.32
C SER A 229 -17.74 21.66 -15.92
N PRO A 230 -16.46 22.01 -15.66
CA PRO A 230 -16.02 22.39 -14.34
C PRO A 230 -16.67 23.71 -13.88
N SER A 231 -17.57 23.61 -12.89
CA SER A 231 -18.01 24.76 -12.10
C SER A 231 -16.87 25.24 -11.18
N PRO A 232 -16.77 26.55 -10.88
CA PRO A 232 -15.76 27.07 -9.99
C PRO A 232 -15.90 26.46 -8.58
N PRO A 233 -14.79 26.26 -7.86
CA PRO A 233 -14.79 25.51 -6.61
C PRO A 233 -15.44 26.29 -5.46
N THR A 234 -16.30 25.59 -4.72
CA THR A 234 -16.72 25.94 -3.37
C THR A 234 -15.49 25.94 -2.43
N PRO A 235 -15.38 26.89 -1.47
CA PRO A 235 -14.26 27.01 -0.52
C PRO A 235 -14.07 25.76 0.36
N PRO A 236 -12.95 25.62 1.12
CA PRO A 236 -12.54 24.35 1.69
C PRO A 236 -13.65 23.78 2.58
N LEU A 237 -13.99 22.53 2.34
CA LEU A 237 -15.02 21.82 3.08
C LEU A 237 -14.69 21.97 4.59
N PRO A 238 -15.57 22.59 5.40
CA PRO A 238 -15.45 22.48 6.84
C PRO A 238 -15.54 20.99 7.21
N ALA A 239 -15.13 20.64 8.44
CA ALA A 239 -15.29 19.30 9.01
C ALA A 239 -16.72 18.80 8.84
N ALA A 240 -17.02 18.19 7.69
CA ALA A 240 -18.33 17.74 7.34
C ALA A 240 -18.53 16.41 8.04
N ALA A 241 -19.68 16.34 8.70
CA ALA A 241 -20.18 15.27 9.53
C ALA A 241 -19.76 13.88 9.05
N ALA A 242 -19.58 12.98 10.03
CA ALA A 242 -19.56 11.55 9.80
C ALA A 242 -20.55 11.20 8.69
N ALA A 243 -20.07 10.65 7.57
CA ALA A 243 -20.98 10.09 6.60
C ALA A 243 -21.80 9.04 7.36
N ASP A 244 -23.10 9.29 7.49
CA ASP A 244 -24.04 8.36 8.07
C ASP A 244 -23.82 7.01 7.40
N ALA A 245 -23.52 6.00 8.21
CA ALA A 245 -23.14 4.67 7.79
C ALA A 245 -24.36 3.87 7.28
N GLU A 246 -25.12 4.40 6.32
CA GLU A 246 -26.33 3.74 5.81
C GLU A 246 -26.16 3.06 4.45
N ALA A 247 -25.22 3.49 3.60
CA ALA A 247 -25.02 2.89 2.28
C ALA A 247 -23.68 2.15 2.15
N VAL A 248 -23.74 0.89 1.68
CA VAL A 248 -22.55 0.12 1.28
C VAL A 248 -22.15 0.54 -0.13
N LEU A 249 -20.97 1.14 -0.26
CA LEU A 249 -20.45 1.69 -1.52
C LEU A 249 -19.73 0.64 -2.37
N ARG A 250 -19.68 0.86 -3.70
CA ARG A 250 -18.76 0.12 -4.58
C ARG A 250 -17.35 0.73 -4.49
N PRO A 251 -16.29 -0.03 -4.83
CA PRO A 251 -14.92 0.51 -4.86
C PRO A 251 -14.77 1.78 -5.71
N ILE A 252 -15.46 1.84 -6.86
CA ILE A 252 -15.44 3.02 -7.72
C ILE A 252 -16.19 4.23 -7.11
N ASP A 253 -17.24 4.00 -6.33
CA ASP A 253 -17.93 5.08 -5.62
C ASP A 253 -17.06 5.60 -4.47
N VAL A 254 -16.31 4.71 -3.81
CA VAL A 254 -15.31 5.11 -2.81
C VAL A 254 -14.24 6.01 -3.46
N TRP A 255 -13.77 5.63 -4.65
CA TRP A 255 -12.82 6.42 -5.42
C TRP A 255 -13.36 7.81 -5.77
N ASP A 256 -14.54 7.87 -6.39
CA ASP A 256 -15.13 9.12 -6.87
C ASP A 256 -15.55 10.06 -5.73
N ALA A 257 -16.09 9.53 -4.64
CA ALA A 257 -16.65 10.32 -3.53
C ALA A 257 -15.62 10.69 -2.46
N HIS A 258 -14.54 9.92 -2.32
CA HIS A 258 -13.60 10.10 -1.21
C HIS A 258 -12.14 10.23 -1.66
N VAL A 259 -11.61 9.32 -2.47
CA VAL A 259 -10.18 9.32 -2.84
C VAL A 259 -9.85 10.49 -3.77
N LEU A 260 -10.55 10.61 -4.90
CA LEU A 260 -10.28 11.62 -5.90
C LEU A 260 -10.51 13.06 -5.39
N PRO A 261 -11.58 13.37 -4.62
CA PRO A 261 -11.74 14.68 -4.01
C PRO A 261 -10.65 15.01 -2.99
N LEU A 262 -10.20 14.04 -2.19
CA LEU A 262 -9.10 14.22 -1.25
C LEU A 262 -7.81 14.58 -1.99
N TRP A 263 -7.44 13.77 -2.99
CA TRP A 263 -6.25 14.04 -3.82
C TRP A 263 -6.32 15.42 -4.49
N ARG A 264 -7.47 15.80 -5.06
CA ARG A 264 -7.68 17.13 -5.66
C ARG A 264 -7.53 18.27 -4.64
N ALA A 265 -8.02 18.08 -3.42
CA ALA A 265 -7.89 19.08 -2.35
C ALA A 265 -6.43 19.23 -1.91
N LEU A 266 -5.69 18.11 -1.79
CA LEU A 266 -4.28 18.10 -1.45
C LEU A 266 -3.36 18.63 -2.57
N SER A 267 -3.84 18.62 -3.81
CA SER A 267 -3.07 19.03 -5.01
C SER A 267 -3.30 20.49 -5.43
N ARG A 268 -4.27 21.21 -4.85
CA ARG A 268 -4.59 22.60 -5.23
C ARG A 268 -3.83 23.62 -4.39
N PRO A 269 -3.23 24.68 -4.97
CA PRO A 269 -2.69 25.78 -4.18
C PRO A 269 -3.77 26.44 -3.28
N PRO A 270 -3.42 26.87 -2.05
CA PRO A 270 -2.09 26.89 -1.45
C PRO A 270 -1.69 25.58 -0.74
N ALA A 271 -2.41 24.47 -0.96
CA ALA A 271 -2.08 23.18 -0.36
C ALA A 271 -0.79 22.60 -0.97
N ALA A 272 0.35 23.15 -0.54
CA ALA A 272 1.68 22.57 -0.72
C ALA A 272 1.89 21.31 0.15
N ALA A 273 0.86 20.84 0.86
CA ALA A 273 0.95 19.72 1.79
C ALA A 273 1.38 18.41 1.10
N LEU A 274 0.88 18.14 -0.11
CA LEU A 274 1.27 16.94 -0.85
C LEU A 274 2.71 17.02 -1.37
N LEU A 275 3.09 18.17 -1.91
CA LEU A 275 4.45 18.42 -2.36
C LEU A 275 5.44 18.38 -1.18
N ALA A 276 5.05 18.91 -0.02
CA ALA A 276 5.84 18.86 1.20
C ALA A 276 5.96 17.43 1.76
N HIS A 277 4.87 16.65 1.74
CA HIS A 277 4.89 15.24 2.14
C HIS A 277 5.83 14.43 1.24
N ARG A 278 5.68 14.55 -0.09
CA ARG A 278 6.57 13.92 -1.07
C ARG A 278 8.02 14.35 -0.90
N ALA A 279 8.28 15.65 -0.66
CA ALA A 279 9.63 16.17 -0.46
C ALA A 279 10.28 15.61 0.82
N ALA A 280 9.55 15.58 1.93
CA ALA A 280 10.04 15.04 3.21
C ALA A 280 10.38 13.54 3.12
N SER A 281 9.51 12.74 2.49
CA SER A 281 9.78 11.32 2.25
C SER A 281 11.05 11.12 1.39
N ARG A 282 11.18 11.87 0.29
CA ARG A 282 12.34 11.78 -0.62
C ARG A 282 13.64 12.20 0.03
N GLU A 283 13.64 13.26 0.83
CA GLU A 283 14.82 13.69 1.58
C GLU A 283 15.28 12.59 2.57
N ALA A 284 14.34 12.04 3.34
CA ALA A 284 14.63 10.96 4.28
C ALA A 284 15.22 9.73 3.58
N TRP A 285 14.68 9.36 2.41
CA TRP A 285 15.21 8.24 1.61
C TRP A 285 16.56 8.54 0.98
N ALA A 286 16.82 9.77 0.52
CA ALA A 286 18.12 10.16 -0.02
C ALA A 286 19.23 10.06 1.05
N VAL A 287 18.94 10.51 2.28
CA VAL A 287 19.86 10.36 3.42
C VAL A 287 20.08 8.90 3.78
N ALA A 288 19.02 8.07 3.75
CA ALA A 288 19.13 6.64 4.01
C ALA A 288 20.00 5.93 2.94
N GLU A 289 19.80 6.25 1.66
CA GLU A 289 20.60 5.72 0.53
C GLU A 289 22.07 6.13 0.64
N LEU A 290 22.34 7.39 0.98
CA LEU A 290 23.70 7.86 1.20
C LEU A 290 24.39 7.05 2.30
N ARG A 291 23.70 6.84 3.45
CA ARG A 291 24.24 6.02 4.55
C ARG A 291 24.52 4.58 4.14
N GLU A 292 23.60 3.96 3.40
CA GLU A 292 23.73 2.59 2.91
C GLU A 292 24.93 2.47 1.94
N ARG A 293 25.06 3.41 1.01
CA ARG A 293 26.19 3.47 0.07
C ARG A 293 27.53 3.72 0.75
N LEU A 294 27.58 4.64 1.71
CA LEU A 294 28.80 4.90 2.48
C LEU A 294 29.20 3.68 3.31
N ALA A 295 28.24 3.00 3.95
CA ALA A 295 28.52 1.77 4.70
C ALA A 295 29.04 0.65 3.79
N ALA A 296 28.42 0.46 2.61
CA ALA A 296 28.87 -0.53 1.62
C ALA A 296 30.27 -0.19 1.07
N ALA A 297 30.53 1.08 0.76
CA ALA A 297 31.83 1.55 0.30
C ALA A 297 32.91 1.37 1.37
N ALA A 298 32.62 1.72 2.63
CA ALA A 298 33.54 1.52 3.75
C ALA A 298 33.83 0.03 4.03
N ALA A 299 32.84 -0.84 3.84
CA ALA A 299 33.03 -2.29 3.96
C ALA A 299 33.89 -2.88 2.83
N ALA A 300 33.84 -2.29 1.64
CA ALA A 300 34.62 -2.70 0.48
C ALA A 300 36.03 -2.05 0.41
N ASP A 301 36.28 -1.00 1.22
CA ASP A 301 37.54 -0.29 1.27
C ASP A 301 38.63 -1.12 1.98
N GLY A 302 39.72 -1.42 1.28
CA GLY A 302 40.81 -2.27 1.76
C GLY A 302 41.45 -1.78 3.07
N PRO A 303 41.87 -0.50 3.18
CA PRO A 303 42.36 0.09 4.42
C PRO A 303 41.38 -0.01 5.59
N THR A 304 40.09 0.30 5.36
CA THR A 304 39.05 0.23 6.39
C THR A 304 38.80 -1.21 6.83
N ALA A 305 38.77 -2.17 5.91
CA ALA A 305 38.64 -3.60 6.21
C ALA A 305 39.83 -4.12 7.04
N ALA A 306 41.06 -3.69 6.69
CA ALA A 306 42.26 -4.04 7.45
C ALA A 306 42.22 -3.46 8.88
N ALA A 307 41.82 -2.19 9.03
CA ALA A 307 41.65 -1.56 10.34
C ALA A 307 40.59 -2.27 11.20
N LEU A 308 39.46 -2.67 10.60
CA LEU A 308 38.41 -3.46 11.27
C LEU A 308 38.94 -4.81 11.73
N ALA A 309 39.74 -5.49 10.90
CA ALA A 309 40.37 -6.77 11.25
C ALA A 309 41.28 -6.62 12.48
N THR A 310 42.03 -5.53 12.59
CA THR A 310 42.86 -5.23 13.78
C THR A 310 42.03 -4.89 15.02
N LEU A 311 40.89 -4.21 14.87
CA LEU A 311 40.03 -3.80 15.98
C LEU A 311 39.12 -4.94 16.49
N ARG A 312 38.76 -5.90 15.64
CA ARG A 312 37.79 -6.98 15.96
C ARG A 312 38.15 -7.79 17.22
N PRO A 313 39.41 -8.24 17.45
CA PRO A 313 39.77 -8.96 18.69
C PRO A 313 39.69 -8.08 19.93
N ARG A 314 40.05 -6.79 19.80
CA ARG A 314 40.01 -5.81 20.90
C ARG A 314 38.58 -5.46 21.30
N LEU A 315 37.68 -5.34 20.31
CA LEU A 315 36.24 -5.20 20.52
C LEU A 315 35.67 -6.43 21.27
N ALA A 316 36.03 -7.64 20.83
CA ALA A 316 35.56 -8.88 21.44
C ALA A 316 36.00 -9.01 22.91
N ARG A 317 37.19 -8.50 23.26
CA ARG A 317 37.72 -8.48 24.64
C ARG A 317 37.29 -7.25 25.46
N GLY A 318 36.53 -6.32 24.89
CA GLY A 318 36.11 -5.10 25.56
C GLY A 318 37.21 -4.05 25.76
N GLU A 319 38.37 -4.20 25.11
CA GLU A 319 39.51 -3.28 25.20
C GLU A 319 39.29 -1.97 24.42
N VAL A 320 38.32 -1.96 23.51
CA VAL A 320 37.89 -0.81 22.72
C VAL A 320 36.37 -0.81 22.66
N THR A 321 35.73 0.34 22.86
CA THR A 321 34.27 0.45 22.76
C THR A 321 33.81 0.57 21.30
N PRO A 322 32.57 0.16 20.96
CA PRO A 322 32.04 0.30 19.60
C PRO A 322 32.11 1.73 19.05
N ARG A 323 31.88 2.75 19.90
CA ARG A 323 31.98 4.17 19.52
C ARG A 323 33.40 4.55 19.07
N VAL A 324 34.42 4.15 19.82
CA VAL A 324 35.83 4.45 19.50
C VAL A 324 36.27 3.69 18.25
N ALA A 325 35.87 2.42 18.11
CA ALA A 325 36.16 1.64 16.91
C ALA A 325 35.52 2.28 15.67
N ALA A 326 34.24 2.65 15.73
CA ALA A 326 33.53 3.28 14.62
C ALA A 326 34.18 4.61 14.19
N ALA A 327 34.58 5.47 15.15
CA ALA A 327 35.27 6.72 14.84
C ALA A 327 36.60 6.48 14.09
N ARG A 328 37.41 5.52 14.56
CA ARG A 328 38.68 5.17 13.89
C ARG A 328 38.47 4.61 12.49
N LEU A 329 37.45 3.78 12.29
CA LEU A 329 37.11 3.24 10.97
C LEU A 329 36.65 4.35 10.02
N ALA A 330 35.87 5.31 10.53
CA ALA A 330 35.44 6.47 9.75
C ALA A 330 36.63 7.37 9.36
N ASP A 331 37.57 7.63 10.27
CA ASP A 331 38.78 8.41 9.98
C ASP A 331 39.61 7.77 8.85
N VAL A 332 39.81 6.45 8.92
CA VAL A 332 40.51 5.67 7.88
C VAL A 332 39.78 5.77 6.54
N PHE A 333 38.46 5.54 6.52
CA PHE A 333 37.67 5.56 5.30
C PHE A 333 37.62 6.94 4.63
N LEU A 334 37.47 8.01 5.42
CA LEU A 334 37.34 9.38 4.91
C LEU A 334 38.70 10.03 4.59
N GLY A 335 39.81 9.30 4.75
CA GLY A 335 41.16 9.84 4.58
C GLY A 335 41.54 10.90 5.62
N GLY A 336 40.80 10.95 6.73
CA GLY A 336 41.09 11.83 7.87
C GLY A 336 42.35 11.34 8.56
N ARG A 337 43.42 12.15 8.54
CA ARG A 337 44.55 11.94 9.46
C ARG A 337 43.98 11.84 10.88
N PRO A 338 44.35 10.83 11.67
CA PRO A 338 43.91 10.76 13.05
C PRO A 338 44.28 12.08 13.72
N GLY A 339 43.29 12.75 14.31
CA GLY A 339 43.48 14.01 15.00
C GLY A 339 44.67 13.88 15.94
N GLY A 340 45.65 14.78 15.76
CA GLY A 340 46.78 14.93 16.66
C GLY A 340 46.27 15.29 18.05
N GLY A 341 45.92 14.27 18.83
CA GLY A 341 45.94 14.36 20.28
C GLY A 341 47.39 14.58 20.65
N GLY A 342 47.75 15.85 20.83
CA GLY A 342 49.03 16.23 21.39
C GLY A 342 49.19 15.51 22.72
N GLU A 343 50.02 14.47 22.74
CA GLU A 343 50.73 14.09 23.95
C GLU A 343 51.59 15.29 24.32
N ALA A 344 51.06 16.14 25.20
CA ALA A 344 51.87 17.01 26.00
C ALA A 344 52.65 16.11 26.97
N VAL A 345 53.78 15.57 26.48
CA VAL A 345 54.89 15.16 27.33
C VAL A 345 55.43 16.44 27.96
N GLY A 346 54.81 16.83 29.07
CA GLY A 346 55.34 17.80 30.01
C GLY A 346 56.53 17.18 30.73
N SER A 347 57.71 17.36 30.12
CA SER A 347 59.01 17.16 30.72
C SER A 347 59.06 17.73 32.14
N ARG A 348 59.62 16.92 33.06
CA ARG A 348 60.10 17.32 34.38
C ARG A 348 60.87 18.64 34.31
N ARG A 349 60.56 19.55 35.23
CA ARG A 349 61.49 20.22 36.15
C ARG A 349 60.70 20.84 37.29
#